data_AF-A0A2L2Z3K3-F1
#
_entry.id   AF-A0A2L2Z3K3-F1
#
_cell.length_a   1.000
_cell.length_b   1.000
_cell.length_c   1.000
_cell.angle_alpha   90.00
_cell.angle_beta   90.00
_cell.angle_gamma   90.00
#
_symmetry.space_group_name_H-M   'P 1'
#
loop_
_entity.id
_entity.type
_entity.pdbx_description
1 polymer ?
#
loop_
_entity_poly.entity_id
_entity_poly.type
_entity_poly.pdbx_seq_one_letter_code
_entity_poly.pdbx_strand_id
1 'polypeptide(L)' 'RANGVIASTLRKIIDGHPEKWDELLPNALLAINTTRQNSTKRSPFYLLHGYEPRLPRELHIASFIDDTPREDLLDLLTL' A
#
# COMPACT_ATOMS: atom_id res chain seq x y z
N ARG A 1 -13.89 -16.99 3.49
CA ARG A 1 -14.02 -15.82 2.58
C ARG A 1 -12.68 -15.21 2.21
N ALA A 2 -11.79 -14.87 3.16
CA ALA A 2 -10.47 -14.28 2.89
C ALA A 2 -9.61 -15.07 1.88
N ASN A 3 -9.47 -16.38 2.07
CA ASN A 3 -8.68 -17.24 1.17
C ASN A 3 -9.17 -17.19 -0.29
N GLY A 4 -10.47 -17.03 -0.52
CA GLY A 4 -11.04 -16.89 -1.86
C GLY A 4 -10.64 -15.58 -2.53
N VAL A 5 -10.56 -14.49 -1.76
CA VAL A 5 -10.09 -13.18 -2.26
C VAL A 5 -8.59 -13.24 -2.57
N ILE A 6 -7.80 -13.89 -1.71
CA ILE A 6 -6.37 -14.11 -1.94
C ILE A 6 -6.16 -14.92 -3.23
N ALA A 7 -6.85 -16.06 -3.38
CA ALA A 7 -6.74 -16.89 -4.57
C ALA A 7 -7.19 -16.17 -5.85
N SER A 8 -8.27 -15.38 -5.79
CA SER A 8 -8.74 -14.58 -6.93
C SER A 8 -7.74 -13.48 -7.32
N THR A 9 -7.16 -12.80 -6.34
CA THR A 9 -6.16 -11.75 -6.56
C THR A 9 -4.87 -12.36 -7.12
N LEU A 10 -4.40 -13.45 -6.52
CA LEU A 10 -3.20 -14.16 -6.94
C LEU A 10 -3.33 -14.67 -8.39
N ARG A 11 -4.49 -15.23 -8.76
CA ARG A 11 -4.76 -15.68 -10.13
C ARG A 11 -4.64 -14.57 -11.17
N LYS A 12 -4.96 -13.31 -10.80
CA LYS A 12 -4.82 -12.16 -11.70
C LYS A 12 -3.36 -11.73 -11.87
N ILE A 13 -2.54 -11.89 -10.84
CA ILE A 13 -1.13 -11.44 -10.83
C ILE A 13 -0.21 -12.49 -11.48
N ILE A 14 -0.59 -13.76 -11.38
CA ILE A 14 0.18 -14.91 -11.91
C ILE A 14 0.25 -14.94 -13.45
N ASP A 15 -0.71 -14.33 -14.16
CA ASP A 15 -0.77 -14.16 -15.63
C ASP A 15 0.05 -15.16 -16.48
N GLY A 16 -0.42 -16.41 -16.58
CA GLY A 16 0.21 -17.44 -17.42
C GLY A 16 1.44 -18.14 -16.83
N HIS A 17 1.90 -17.73 -15.63
CA HIS A 17 3.08 -18.26 -14.93
C HIS A 17 2.72 -18.90 -13.57
N PRO A 18 1.91 -19.98 -13.54
CA PRO A 18 1.44 -20.60 -12.30
C PRO A 18 2.56 -21.12 -11.39
N GLU A 19 3.75 -21.37 -11.93
CA GLU A 19 4.93 -21.78 -11.20
C GLU A 19 5.43 -20.72 -10.20
N LYS A 20 5.14 -19.43 -10.43
CA LYS A 20 5.59 -18.31 -9.59
C LYS A 20 4.61 -17.93 -8.48
N TRP A 21 3.68 -18.82 -8.15
CA TRP A 21 2.57 -18.50 -7.24
C TRP A 21 3.05 -18.13 -5.83
N ASP A 22 4.13 -18.75 -5.37
CA ASP A 22 4.75 -18.55 -4.07
C ASP A 22 5.54 -17.24 -4.04
N GLU A 23 6.26 -16.93 -5.11
CA GLU A 23 6.95 -15.65 -5.29
C GLU A 23 5.97 -14.46 -5.34
N LEU A 24 4.78 -14.65 -5.92
CA LEU A 24 3.77 -13.61 -6.10
C LEU A 24 2.75 -13.54 -4.95
N LEU A 25 2.74 -14.52 -4.04
CA LEU A 25 1.85 -14.54 -2.88
C LEU A 25 2.00 -13.29 -1.99
N PRO A 26 3.22 -12.81 -1.65
CA PRO A 26 3.40 -11.57 -0.89
C PRO A 26 2.74 -10.36 -1.56
N ASN A 27 2.75 -10.29 -2.90
CA ASN A 27 2.14 -9.19 -3.64
C ASN A 27 0.62 -9.21 -3.52
N ALA A 28 0.00 -10.39 -3.61
CA ALA A 28 -1.44 -10.55 -3.41
C ALA A 28 -1.86 -10.19 -1.97
N LEU A 29 -1.07 -10.61 -0.97
CA LEU A 29 -1.29 -10.26 0.44
C LEU A 29 -1.15 -8.76 0.67
N LEU A 30 -0.12 -8.12 0.11
CA LEU A 30 0.08 -6.68 0.21
C LEU A 30 -1.11 -5.91 -0.37
N ALA A 31 -1.57 -6.30 -1.56
CA ALA A 31 -2.74 -5.69 -2.19
C ALA A 31 -3.99 -5.79 -1.29
N ILE A 32 -4.24 -6.97 -0.71
CA ILE A 32 -5.42 -7.19 0.15
C ILE A 32 -5.31 -6.43 1.47
N ASN A 33 -4.14 -6.41 2.10
CA ASN A 33 -3.94 -5.75 3.40
C ASN A 33 -3.99 -4.23 3.30
N THR A 34 -3.63 -3.66 2.15
CA THR A 34 -3.58 -2.20 1.95
C THR A 34 -4.81 -1.64 1.25
N THR A 35 -5.64 -2.47 0.62
CA THR A 35 -6.88 -2.02 -0.05
C THR A 35 -8.02 -1.79 0.94
N ARG A 36 -8.72 -0.66 0.78
CA ARG A 36 -9.91 -0.33 1.57
C ARG A 36 -11.05 -1.32 1.30
N GLN A 37 -11.55 -1.97 2.34
CA GLN A 37 -12.71 -2.87 2.22
C GLN A 37 -14.03 -2.12 2.31
N ASN A 38 -15.04 -2.55 1.55
CA ASN A 38 -16.32 -1.85 1.48
C ASN A 38 -17.12 -1.89 2.79
N SER A 39 -17.04 -3.00 3.54
CA SER A 39 -17.77 -3.20 4.80
C SER A 39 -17.23 -2.34 5.94
N THR A 40 -15.91 -2.29 6.10
CA THR A 40 -15.24 -1.55 7.18
C THR A 40 -14.84 -0.14 6.77
N LYS A 41 -14.93 0.17 5.47
CA LYS A 41 -14.42 1.40 4.86
C LYS A 41 -12.96 1.68 5.21
N ARG A 42 -12.17 0.67 5.63
CA ARG A 42 -10.75 0.80 6.00
C ARG A 42 -9.95 -0.38 5.44
N SER A 43 -8.63 -0.24 5.34
CA SER A 43 -7.74 -1.33 4.96
C SER A 43 -7.55 -2.29 6.16
N PRO A 44 -7.38 -3.61 5.95
CA PRO A 44 -7.05 -4.53 7.04
C PRO A 44 -5.80 -4.11 7.83
N PHE A 45 -4.79 -3.56 7.16
CA PHE A 45 -3.60 -2.99 7.80
C PHE A 45 -3.96 -1.87 8.77
N TYR A 46 -4.79 -0.90 8.33
CA TYR A 46 -5.24 0.20 9.19
C TYR A 46 -5.99 -0.32 10.42
N LEU A 47 -6.84 -1.34 10.26
CA LEU A 47 -7.58 -1.91 11.39
C LEU A 47 -6.68 -2.60 12.41
N LEU A 48 -5.54 -3.16 11.96
CA LEU A 48 -4.59 -3.85 12.84
C LEU A 48 -3.61 -2.87 13.51
N HIS A 49 -3.15 -1.86 12.79
CA HIS A 49 -2.05 -0.98 13.24
C HIS A 49 -2.48 0.44 13.62
N GLY A 50 -3.67 0.88 13.22
CA GLY A 50 -4.20 2.21 13.52
C GLY A 50 -3.69 3.35 12.62
N TYR A 51 -2.89 3.05 11.59
CA TYR A 51 -2.41 4.03 10.61
C TYR A 51 -2.40 3.44 9.19
N GLU A 52 -2.38 4.30 8.16
CA GLU A 52 -2.35 3.85 6.77
C GLU A 52 -0.95 3.34 6.37
N PRO A 53 -0.84 2.23 5.62
CA PRO A 53 0.44 1.68 5.21
C PRO A 53 1.15 2.65 4.26
N ARG A 54 2.45 2.88 4.48
CA ARG A 54 3.28 3.70 3.57
C ARG A 54 3.85 2.80 2.47
N LEU A 55 3.38 2.98 1.24
CA LEU A 55 3.84 2.16 0.12
C LEU A 55 5.02 2.82 -0.60
N PRO A 56 6.01 2.04 -1.09
CA PRO A 56 7.17 2.61 -1.81
C PRO A 56 6.79 3.56 -2.97
N ARG A 57 5.70 3.27 -3.68
CA ARG A 57 5.20 4.14 -4.77
C ARG A 57 4.73 5.52 -4.26
N GLU A 58 4.21 5.58 -3.03
CA GLU A 58 3.70 6.82 -2.43
C GLU A 58 4.85 7.68 -1.90
N LEU A 59 5.93 7.05 -1.45
CA LEU A 59 7.14 7.73 -1.01
C LEU A 59 7.87 8.44 -2.15
N HIS A 60 7.90 7.87 -3.36
CA HIS A 60 8.49 8.53 -4.52
C HIS A 60 7.73 9.82 -4.89
N ILE A 61 6.40 9.86 -4.73
CA ILE A 61 5.61 11.07 -4.99
C ILE A 61 6.00 12.20 -4.03
N ALA A 62 6.24 11.89 -2.74
CA ALA A 62 6.67 12.88 -1.76
C ALA A 62 8.04 13.49 -2.09
N SER A 63 8.97 12.70 -2.66
CA SER A 63 10.29 13.22 -3.05
C SER A 63 10.29 14.20 -4.22
N PHE A 64 9.23 14.23 -5.04
CA PHE A 64 9.09 15.24 -6.12
C PHE A 64 8.44 16.54 -5.65
N ILE A 65 7.82 16.55 -4.46
CA ILE A 65 7.17 17.75 -3.89
C ILE A 65 8.18 18.55 -3.03
N ASP A 66 9.35 17.98 -2.73
CA ASP A 66 10.39 18.58 -1.89
C ASP A 66 11.39 19.47 -2.66
N ASP A 67 10.95 20.08 -3.77
CA ASP A 67 11.66 21.23 -4.39
C ASP A 67 11.26 22.56 -3.74
N THR A 68 10.57 22.53 -2.59
CA THR A 68 10.42 23.73 -1.76
C THR A 68 11.73 23.95 -1.01
N PRO A 69 12.42 25.09 -1.21
CA PRO A 69 13.67 25.37 -0.53
C PRO A 69 13.46 25.30 0.98
N ARG A 70 14.34 24.55 1.66
CA ARG A 70 14.33 24.33 3.12
C ARG A 70 14.27 25.62 3.96
N GLU A 71 14.62 26.75 3.36
CA GLU A 71 14.55 28.11 3.94
C GLU A 71 13.11 28.48 4.34
N ASP A 72 12.10 28.12 3.54
CA ASP A 72 10.69 28.52 3.77
C ASP A 72 10.04 27.76 4.95
N LEU A 73 10.61 26.63 5.38
CA LEU A 73 10.09 25.82 6.48
C LEU A 73 10.52 26.31 7.87
N LEU A 74 11.59 27.11 7.95
CA LEU A 74 12.06 27.70 9.20
C LEU A 74 11.10 28.81 9.67
N ASP A 75 10.54 29.58 8.75
CA ASP A 75 9.59 30.66 9.04
C ASP A 75 8.25 30.15 9.62
N LEU A 76 7.87 28.91 9.33
CA LEU A 76 6.62 28.30 9.81
C LEU A 76 6.73 27.70 11.22
N LEU A 77 7.96 27.44 11.70
CA LEU A 77 8.23 26.85 13.02
C LEU A 77 8.67 27.89 14.06
N THR A 78 8.84 29.15 13.65
CA THR A 78 9.22 30.27 14.52
C THR A 78 8.06 31.22 14.87
N LEU A 79 6.81 30.75 14.82
CA LEU A 79 5.64 31.49 15.33
C LEU A 79 5.06 30.87 16.61
#